data_AF-A0A0G2B3V9-F1
#
_entry.id   AF-A0A0G2B3V9-F1
#
_cell.length_a   1.000
_cell.length_b   1.000
_cell.length_c   1.000
_cell.angle_alpha   90.00
_cell.angle_beta   90.00
_cell.angle_gamma   90.00
#
_symmetry.space_group_name_H-M   'P 1'
#
loop_
_entity.id
_entity.type
_entity.pdbx_description
1 polymer ?
#
loop_
_entity_poly.entity_id
_entity_poly.type
_entity_poly.pdbx_seq_one_letter_code
_entity_poly.pdbx_strand_id
1 'polypeptide(L)'
;YRVPIASWCGSTSSPQVLSPDGDCYIFDTSGFIYATTGTMQTVNPFVLYEDLTDNSEPVGSTLPNAEKLPVAFDFARQLATFGSSVISIAIRGDEVDHILASGTRIIYVLGREQDAFTALVSARDNFNLADGSVDYVDLRFDGKVYVKRVDSKQKTVNSQ
;
A
#
# COMPACT_ATOMS: atom_id res chain seq x y z
N TYR A 1 -24.41 -10.19 -6.81
CA TYR A 1 -24.03 -8.77 -6.63
C TYR A 1 -22.59 -8.77 -6.15
N ARG A 2 -21.70 -8.01 -6.79
CA ARG A 2 -20.29 -7.88 -6.38
C ARG A 2 -20.15 -6.67 -5.47
N VAL A 3 -19.32 -6.77 -4.43
CA VAL A 3 -19.05 -5.68 -3.49
C VAL A 3 -17.65 -5.14 -3.78
N PRO A 4 -17.47 -3.85 -4.08
CA PRO A 4 -16.16 -3.27 -4.33
C PRO A 4 -15.31 -3.26 -3.05
N ILE A 5 -14.21 -4.02 -3.05
CA ILE A 5 -13.35 -4.14 -1.87
C ILE A 5 -12.33 -3.00 -1.78
N ALA A 6 -11.74 -2.61 -2.91
CA ALA A 6 -10.80 -1.51 -3.07
C ALA A 6 -10.72 -1.13 -4.56
N SER A 7 -9.99 -0.06 -4.85
CA SER A 7 -9.65 0.34 -6.23
C SER A 7 -8.29 -0.23 -6.63
N TRP A 8 -8.14 -0.65 -7.88
CA TRP A 8 -6.88 -1.04 -8.50
C TRP A 8 -6.54 -0.05 -9.63
N CYS A 9 -5.34 0.51 -9.62
CA CYS A 9 -4.95 1.57 -10.57
C CYS A 9 -3.76 1.17 -11.45
N GLY A 10 -3.58 -0.14 -11.69
CA GLY A 10 -2.54 -0.62 -12.59
C GLY A 10 -1.22 -0.95 -11.92
N SER A 11 -0.15 -0.68 -12.68
CA SER A 11 1.21 -1.13 -12.40
C SER A 11 1.85 -0.46 -11.19
N THR A 12 2.78 -1.19 -10.58
CA THR A 12 3.59 -0.79 -9.43
C THR A 12 4.68 0.24 -9.72
N SER A 13 4.82 0.68 -10.97
CA SER A 13 5.85 1.62 -11.42
C SER A 13 5.68 3.06 -10.90
N SER A 14 4.48 3.44 -10.43
CA SER A 14 4.24 4.77 -9.82
C SER A 14 3.16 4.72 -8.71
N PRO A 15 3.43 4.08 -7.56
CA PRO A 15 2.43 3.86 -6.51
C PRO A 15 2.13 5.11 -5.66
N GLN A 16 2.84 6.22 -5.92
CA GLN A 16 2.75 7.50 -5.20
C GLN A 16 2.01 8.60 -5.97
N VAL A 17 1.78 8.41 -7.26
CA VAL A 17 1.07 9.38 -8.09
C VAL A 17 -0.20 8.70 -8.57
N LEU A 18 -1.34 9.06 -7.96
CA LEU A 18 -2.63 8.90 -8.61
C LEU A 18 -2.53 9.69 -9.90
N SER A 19 -2.26 9.01 -11.02
CA SER A 19 -2.27 9.68 -12.31
C SER A 19 -3.68 10.24 -12.50
N PRO A 20 -3.87 11.56 -12.65
CA PRO A 20 -5.20 12.14 -12.82
C PRO A 20 -5.90 11.63 -14.10
N ASP A 21 -5.14 11.00 -15.00
CA ASP A 21 -5.57 10.54 -16.32
C ASP A 21 -5.68 9.00 -16.45
N GLY A 22 -5.45 8.23 -15.37
CA GLY A 22 -5.54 6.78 -15.38
C GLY A 22 -6.87 6.27 -14.83
N ASP A 23 -7.64 5.54 -15.64
CA ASP A 23 -8.83 4.85 -15.16
C ASP A 23 -8.43 3.79 -14.13
N CYS A 24 -8.82 3.98 -12.87
CA CYS A 24 -8.77 2.92 -11.88
C CYS A 24 -9.99 2.01 -12.05
N TYR A 25 -9.89 0.81 -11.50
CA TYR A 25 -10.93 -0.21 -11.57
C TYR A 25 -11.29 -0.66 -10.17
N ILE A 26 -12.49 -1.22 -10.02
CA ILE A 26 -12.93 -1.86 -8.79
C ILE A 26 -12.92 -3.37 -8.94
N PHE A 27 -12.56 -4.03 -7.85
CA PHE A 27 -12.57 -5.48 -7.75
C PHE A 27 -13.29 -5.91 -6.47
N ASP A 28 -13.65 -7.18 -6.38
CA ASP A 28 -14.30 -7.75 -5.20
C ASP A 28 -13.36 -8.64 -4.38
N THR A 29 -13.90 -9.34 -3.38
CA THR A 29 -13.13 -10.19 -2.47
C THR A 29 -12.44 -11.37 -3.14
N SER A 30 -12.80 -11.75 -4.37
CA SER A 30 -12.07 -12.76 -5.13
C SER A 30 -10.96 -12.17 -6.00
N GLY A 31 -10.70 -10.87 -5.89
CA GLY A 31 -9.74 -10.16 -6.74
C GLY A 31 -10.22 -9.94 -8.18
N PHE A 32 -11.50 -10.19 -8.48
CA PHE A 32 -12.03 -10.07 -9.84
C PHE A 32 -12.36 -8.61 -10.16
N ILE A 33 -11.74 -8.07 -11.21
CA ILE A 33 -11.93 -6.71 -11.69
C ILE A 33 -13.18 -6.68 -12.58
N TYR A 34 -14.16 -5.81 -12.27
CA TYR A 34 -15.47 -5.87 -12.97
C TYR A 34 -16.00 -4.53 -13.49
N ALA A 35 -15.40 -3.40 -13.11
CA ALA A 35 -15.79 -2.09 -13.60
C ALA A 35 -14.70 -1.05 -13.35
N THR A 36 -14.77 0.10 -14.02
CA THR A 36 -13.98 1.28 -13.68
C THR A 36 -14.46 1.91 -12.38
N THR A 37 -13.60 2.71 -11.73
CA THR A 37 -13.95 3.51 -10.55
C THR A 37 -14.95 4.59 -10.95
N GLY A 38 -16.24 4.32 -10.75
CA GLY A 38 -17.32 5.31 -10.83
C GLY A 38 -17.66 5.90 -9.46
N THR A 39 -18.95 6.16 -9.19
CA THR A 39 -19.45 6.65 -7.89
C THR A 39 -19.55 5.57 -6.81
N MET A 40 -18.92 4.41 -7.00
CA MET A 40 -19.04 3.29 -6.07
C MET A 40 -18.11 3.50 -4.87
N GLN A 41 -18.67 3.36 -3.66
CA GLN A 41 -17.89 3.38 -2.45
C GLN A 41 -17.25 2.01 -2.22
N THR A 42 -15.93 1.97 -2.07
CA THR A 42 -15.18 0.76 -1.71
C THR A 42 -15.22 0.52 -0.20
N VAL A 43 -15.03 -0.74 0.20
CA VAL A 43 -14.87 -1.11 1.61
C VAL A 43 -13.59 -0.54 2.20
N ASN A 44 -12.49 -0.58 1.43
CA ASN A 44 -11.20 -0.02 1.81
C ASN A 44 -10.90 1.24 1.00
N PRO A 45 -10.45 2.33 1.66
CA PRO A 45 -10.23 3.61 0.98
C PRO A 45 -8.87 3.70 0.27
N PHE A 46 -7.98 2.72 0.45
CA PHE A 46 -6.67 2.71 -0.21
C PHE A 46 -6.76 2.18 -1.65
N VAL A 47 -5.76 2.57 -2.44
CA VAL A 47 -5.57 2.10 -3.81
C VAL A 47 -4.56 0.96 -3.85
N LEU A 48 -4.86 -0.09 -4.61
CA LEU A 48 -3.96 -1.19 -4.91
C LEU A 48 -3.25 -0.96 -6.25
N TYR A 49 -1.94 -1.19 -6.27
CA TYR A 49 -1.10 -1.29 -7.45
C TYR A 49 -0.50 -2.68 -7.51
N GLU A 50 -0.71 -3.38 -8.61
CA GLU A 50 -0.24 -4.73 -8.83
C GLU A 50 -0.21 -4.98 -10.33
N ASP A 51 0.88 -5.55 -10.84
CA ASP A 51 0.97 -5.89 -12.25
C ASP A 51 0.08 -7.10 -12.55
N LEU A 52 -0.77 -7.01 -13.57
CA LEU A 52 -1.50 -8.19 -14.07
C LEU A 52 -0.52 -9.15 -14.75
N THR A 53 -0.82 -10.45 -14.71
CA THR A 53 0.00 -11.46 -15.40
C THR A 53 0.00 -11.26 -16.91
N ASP A 54 -1.09 -10.72 -17.46
CA ASP A 54 -1.27 -10.49 -18.88
C ASP A 54 -1.58 -8.99 -19.13
N ASN A 55 -1.04 -8.43 -20.22
CA ASN A 55 -1.28 -7.04 -20.64
C ASN A 55 -2.68 -6.84 -21.29
N SER A 56 -3.68 -7.61 -20.87
CA SER A 56 -5.04 -7.56 -21.43
C SER A 56 -5.89 -6.46 -20.78
N GLU A 57 -7.07 -6.26 -21.35
CA GLU A 57 -8.14 -5.45 -20.75
C GLU A 57 -8.34 -5.83 -19.27
N PRO A 58 -8.26 -4.87 -18.32
CA PRO A 58 -8.35 -5.20 -16.90
C PRO A 58 -9.70 -5.78 -16.48
N VAL A 59 -10.80 -5.28 -17.06
CA VAL A 59 -12.14 -5.76 -16.73
C VAL A 59 -12.31 -7.21 -17.18
N GLY A 60 -12.72 -8.07 -16.26
CA GLY A 60 -12.82 -9.51 -16.47
C GLY A 60 -11.60 -10.30 -16.01
N SER A 61 -10.51 -9.62 -15.65
CA SER A 61 -9.29 -10.24 -15.12
C SER A 61 -9.37 -10.42 -13.60
N THR A 62 -8.51 -11.30 -13.07
CA THR A 62 -8.35 -11.53 -11.63
C THR A 62 -6.94 -11.12 -11.21
N LEU A 63 -6.83 -10.41 -10.08
CA LEU A 63 -5.55 -9.99 -9.53
C LEU A 63 -4.68 -11.22 -9.16
N PRO A 64 -3.38 -11.23 -9.48
CA PRO A 64 -2.51 -12.39 -9.27
C PRO A 64 -2.42 -12.84 -7.80
N ASN A 65 -2.44 -11.91 -6.85
CA ASN A 65 -2.33 -12.20 -5.43
C ASN A 65 -3.67 -12.16 -4.68
N ALA A 66 -4.81 -12.34 -5.36
CA ALA A 66 -6.16 -12.19 -4.80
C ALA A 66 -6.37 -12.92 -3.46
N GLU A 67 -5.86 -14.14 -3.33
CA GLU A 67 -5.96 -14.97 -2.11
C GLU A 67 -5.22 -14.41 -0.89
N LYS A 68 -4.21 -13.56 -1.09
CA LYS A 68 -3.38 -12.96 -0.03
C LYS A 68 -3.83 -11.56 0.35
N LEU A 69 -4.61 -10.89 -0.51
CA LEU A 69 -5.11 -9.54 -0.28
C LEU A 69 -5.86 -9.36 1.05
N PRO A 70 -6.71 -10.29 1.54
CA PRO A 70 -7.40 -10.11 2.80
C PRO A 70 -6.45 -9.84 3.98
N VAL A 71 -5.37 -10.61 4.06
CA VAL A 71 -4.38 -10.50 5.14
C VAL A 71 -3.56 -9.23 5.00
N ALA A 72 -3.12 -8.88 3.79
CA ALA A 72 -2.45 -7.61 3.51
C ALA A 72 -3.33 -6.40 3.89
N PHE A 73 -4.63 -6.46 3.59
CA PHE A 73 -5.58 -5.39 3.91
C PHE A 73 -5.87 -5.30 5.41
N ASP A 74 -5.93 -6.42 6.12
CA ASP A 74 -5.97 -6.42 7.59
C ASP A 74 -4.75 -5.72 8.17
N PHE A 75 -3.55 -6.02 7.67
CA PHE A 75 -2.33 -5.36 8.12
C PHE A 75 -2.35 -3.86 7.79
N ALA A 76 -2.81 -3.47 6.60
CA ALA A 76 -2.98 -2.06 6.23
C ALA A 76 -3.90 -1.30 7.19
N ARG A 77 -5.01 -1.92 7.63
CA ARG A 77 -5.91 -1.33 8.64
C ARG A 77 -5.23 -1.24 10.01
N GLN A 78 -4.45 -2.24 10.40
CA GLN A 78 -3.72 -2.22 11.67
C GLN A 78 -2.66 -1.11 11.72
N LEU A 79 -2.04 -0.74 10.59
CA LEU A 79 -1.07 0.36 10.54
C LEU A 79 -1.67 1.71 10.97
N ALA A 80 -2.99 1.91 10.82
CA ALA A 80 -3.65 3.12 11.31
C ALA A 80 -3.50 3.29 12.84
N THR A 81 -3.30 2.21 13.60
CA THR A 81 -3.05 2.27 15.06
C THR A 81 -1.70 2.91 15.42
N PHE A 82 -0.81 3.07 14.44
CA PHE A 82 0.47 3.78 14.57
C PHE A 82 0.35 5.27 14.19
N GLY A 83 -0.87 5.77 13.98
CA GLY A 83 -1.16 7.20 13.80
C GLY A 83 -1.15 7.68 12.35
N SER A 84 -0.96 6.80 11.36
CA SER A 84 -1.00 7.17 9.95
C SER A 84 -1.66 6.05 9.13
N SER A 85 -2.73 6.39 8.40
CA SER A 85 -3.47 5.42 7.58
C SER A 85 -2.74 5.10 6.28
N VAL A 86 -2.89 3.87 5.78
CA VAL A 86 -2.44 3.48 4.44
C VAL A 86 -3.31 4.17 3.38
N ILE A 87 -2.69 4.79 2.39
CA ILE A 87 -3.35 5.43 1.24
C ILE A 87 -3.16 4.62 -0.05
N SER A 88 -2.06 3.90 -0.17
CA SER A 88 -1.84 2.96 -1.27
C SER A 88 -1.02 1.74 -0.86
N ILE A 89 -1.25 0.66 -1.58
CA ILE A 89 -0.58 -0.64 -1.44
C ILE A 89 0.00 -0.97 -2.81
N ALA A 90 1.28 -1.31 -2.88
CA ALA A 90 1.90 -1.78 -4.11
C ALA A 90 2.49 -3.18 -3.91
N ILE A 91 2.15 -4.14 -4.78
CA ILE A 91 2.60 -5.52 -4.69
C ILE A 91 3.50 -5.85 -5.89
N ARG A 92 4.79 -6.08 -5.63
CA ARG A 92 5.82 -6.42 -6.63
C ARG A 92 6.37 -7.81 -6.35
N GLY A 93 5.84 -8.81 -7.05
CA GLY A 93 6.17 -10.20 -6.75
C GLY A 93 5.69 -10.57 -5.35
N ASP A 94 6.62 -10.81 -4.43
CA ASP A 94 6.35 -11.07 -3.02
C ASP A 94 6.62 -9.86 -2.11
N GLU A 95 7.05 -8.71 -2.64
CA GLU A 95 7.26 -7.49 -1.86
C GLU A 95 5.99 -6.62 -1.84
N VAL A 96 5.64 -6.10 -0.67
CA VAL A 96 4.53 -5.16 -0.49
C VAL A 96 5.06 -3.84 0.07
N ASP A 97 4.69 -2.75 -0.59
CA ASP A 97 4.83 -1.40 -0.07
C ASP A 97 3.46 -0.89 0.40
N HIS A 98 3.33 -0.57 1.68
CA HIS A 98 2.25 0.30 2.17
C HIS A 98 2.76 1.74 2.24
N ILE A 99 2.12 2.64 1.50
CA ILE A 99 2.40 4.07 1.57
C ILE A 99 1.37 4.70 2.51
N LEU A 100 1.88 5.34 3.57
CA LEU A 100 1.06 5.98 4.59
C LEU A 100 0.73 7.42 4.21
N ALA A 101 -0.33 7.98 4.78
CA ALA A 101 -0.73 9.38 4.60
C ALA A 101 0.35 10.38 5.06
N SER A 102 1.23 9.96 5.97
CA SER A 102 2.42 10.72 6.41
C SER A 102 3.56 10.73 5.39
N GLY A 103 3.45 9.97 4.31
CA GLY A 103 4.51 9.77 3.31
C GLY A 103 5.46 8.61 3.63
N THR A 104 5.40 8.03 4.83
CA THR A 104 6.25 6.88 5.18
C THR A 104 5.87 5.65 4.37
N ARG A 105 6.88 4.92 3.88
CA ARG A 105 6.71 3.62 3.21
C ARG A 105 7.03 2.46 4.14
N ILE A 106 6.12 1.51 4.31
CA ILE A 106 6.35 0.25 5.02
C ILE A 106 6.54 -0.86 3.99
N ILE A 107 7.69 -1.54 4.03
CA ILE A 107 8.08 -2.58 3.08
C ILE A 107 8.08 -3.92 3.82
N TYR A 108 7.40 -4.93 3.29
CA TYR A 108 7.37 -6.27 3.88
C TYR A 108 7.16 -7.36 2.83
N VAL A 109 7.25 -8.63 3.23
CA VAL A 109 6.99 -9.78 2.34
C VAL A 109 5.53 -10.19 2.45
N LEU A 110 4.83 -10.25 1.32
CA LEU A 110 3.45 -10.71 1.20
C LEU A 110 3.28 -12.13 1.78
N GLY A 111 2.31 -12.31 2.67
CA GLY A 111 2.11 -13.56 3.41
C GLY A 111 2.93 -13.65 4.71
N ARG A 112 3.70 -12.62 5.06
CA ARG A 112 4.43 -12.49 6.34
C ARG A 112 3.97 -11.30 7.18
N GLU A 113 2.71 -10.90 7.03
CA GLU A 113 2.12 -9.73 7.69
C GLU A 113 2.22 -9.82 9.21
N GLN A 114 2.01 -10.99 9.80
CA GLN A 114 2.08 -11.17 11.26
C GLN A 114 3.51 -10.98 11.81
N ASP A 115 4.52 -11.46 11.08
CA ASP A 115 5.93 -11.27 11.44
C ASP A 115 6.30 -9.79 11.33
N ALA A 116 5.89 -9.16 10.23
CA ALA A 116 6.10 -7.74 9.99
C ALA A 116 5.43 -6.87 11.06
N PHE A 117 4.18 -7.17 11.43
CA PHE A 117 3.47 -6.50 12.50
C PHE A 117 4.19 -6.66 13.85
N THR A 118 4.63 -7.88 14.18
CA THR A 118 5.35 -8.16 15.43
C THR A 118 6.66 -7.38 15.50
N ALA A 119 7.44 -7.36 14.41
CA ALA A 119 8.66 -6.58 14.31
C ALA A 119 8.39 -5.08 14.47
N LEU A 120 7.36 -4.55 13.79
CA LEU A 120 6.98 -3.15 13.87
C LEU A 120 6.56 -2.73 15.28
N VAL A 121 5.73 -3.54 15.95
CA VAL A 121 5.33 -3.31 17.35
C VAL A 121 6.54 -3.28 18.28
N SER A 122 7.49 -4.21 18.10
CA SER A 122 8.71 -4.27 18.93
C SER A 122 9.60 -3.04 18.81
N ALA A 123 9.53 -2.34 17.67
CA ALA A 123 10.36 -1.18 17.38
C ALA A 123 9.62 0.16 17.50
N ARG A 124 8.33 0.15 17.91
CA ARG A 124 7.43 1.32 17.88
C ARG A 124 7.95 2.53 18.67
N ASP A 125 8.74 2.29 19.72
CA ASP A 125 9.25 3.37 20.59
C ASP A 125 10.46 4.08 19.96
N ASN A 126 11.02 3.55 18.86
CA ASN A 126 12.22 4.08 18.20
C ASN A 126 11.90 5.10 17.10
N PHE A 127 10.66 5.19 16.62
CA PHE A 127 10.27 6.08 15.53
C PHE A 127 8.78 6.43 15.61
N ASN A 128 8.35 7.41 14.81
CA ASN A 128 6.96 7.81 14.72
C ASN A 128 6.53 7.77 13.25
N LEU A 129 5.49 6.99 12.95
CA LEU A 129 4.97 6.87 11.58
C LEU A 129 4.05 8.03 11.20
N ALA A 130 3.63 8.88 12.14
CA ALA A 130 2.65 9.92 11.92
C ALA A 130 3.24 11.31 11.65
N ASP A 131 4.49 11.58 12.05
CA ASP A 131 5.08 12.92 12.02
C ASP A 131 5.90 13.24 10.75
N GLY A 132 5.95 12.32 9.79
CA GLY A 132 6.71 12.49 8.55
C GLY A 132 8.23 12.44 8.72
N SER A 133 8.74 12.04 9.90
CA SER A 133 10.19 11.93 10.14
C SER A 133 10.82 10.67 9.53
N VAL A 134 10.01 9.71 9.09
CA VAL A 134 10.44 8.42 8.55
C VAL A 134 10.16 8.36 7.04
N ASP A 135 11.20 8.10 6.26
CA ASP A 135 11.12 7.86 4.82
C ASP A 135 10.59 6.44 4.58
N TYR A 136 11.26 5.42 5.13
CA TYR A 136 10.75 4.06 5.08
C TYR A 136 11.09 3.21 6.32
N VAL A 137 10.28 2.17 6.52
CA VAL A 137 10.54 1.03 7.41
C VAL A 137 10.54 -0.25 6.58
N ASP A 138 11.62 -1.01 6.63
CA ASP A 138 11.77 -2.29 5.93
C ASP A 138 11.76 -3.45 6.94
N LEU A 139 10.74 -4.31 6.79
CA LEU A 139 10.36 -5.41 7.68
C LEU A 139 10.58 -6.77 7.00
N ARG A 140 11.27 -6.83 5.86
CA ARG A 140 11.46 -8.09 5.10
C ARG A 140 12.40 -9.10 5.77
N PHE A 141 13.08 -8.69 6.84
CA PHE A 141 14.15 -9.46 7.47
C PHE A 141 13.70 -10.02 8.81
N ASP A 142 13.96 -11.30 9.04
CA ASP A 142 13.53 -12.03 10.24
C ASP A 142 13.94 -11.32 11.53
N GLY A 143 12.94 -10.79 12.25
CA GLY A 143 13.12 -10.10 13.53
C GLY A 143 13.92 -8.79 13.48
N LYS A 144 14.17 -8.24 12.28
CA LYS A 144 14.94 -6.99 12.12
C LYS A 144 14.05 -5.92 11.49
N VAL A 145 14.21 -4.70 12.01
CA VAL A 145 13.53 -3.51 11.51
C VAL A 145 14.59 -2.52 11.03
N TYR A 146 14.56 -2.18 9.75
CA TYR A 146 15.43 -1.15 9.19
C TYR A 146 14.62 0.12 8.96
N VAL A 147 15.07 1.23 9.53
CA VAL A 147 14.38 2.52 9.45
C VAL A 147 15.29 3.53 8.77
N LYS A 148 14.79 4.15 7.70
CA LYS A 148 15.42 5.34 7.11
C LYS A 148 14.61 6.57 7.50
N ARG A 149 15.29 7.58 8.04
CA ARG A 149 14.69 8.86 8.38
C ARG A 149 14.80 9.84 7.22
N VAL A 150 13.88 10.78 7.15
CA VAL A 150 13.98 11.91 6.22
C VAL A 150 15.14 12.80 6.66
N ASP A 151 16.13 13.00 5.78
CA ASP A 151 17.21 13.94 6.05
C ASP A 151 16.66 15.36 6.12
N SER A 152 16.95 16.09 7.20
CA SER A 152 16.46 17.46 7.42
C SER A 152 17.08 18.51 6.49
N LYS A 153 17.78 18.10 5.42
CA LYS A 153 18.54 18.97 4.50
C LYS A 153 17.80 19.33 3.21
N GLN A 154 16.51 19.62 3.30
CA GLN A 154 15.80 20.39 2.27
C GLN A 154 15.10 21.59 2.90
N LYS A 155 15.92 22.57 3.31
CA LYS A 155 15.47 23.95 3.48
C LYS A 155 16.20 24.81 2.45
N THR A 156 15.84 24.65 1.18
CA THR A 156 16.18 25.67 0.18
C THR A 156 15.13 26.77 0.30
N VAL A 157 15.43 27.74 1.14
CA VAL A 157 14.78 29.06 1.09
C VAL A 157 15.14 29.66 -0.26
N ASN A 158 14.15 29.82 -1.14
CA ASN A 158 14.22 30.81 -2.21
C ASN A 158 12.98 31.70 -2.09
N SER A 159 13.11 32.70 -1.24
CA SER A 159 12.35 33.94 -1.34
C SER A 159 13.05 34.86 -2.34
N GLN A 160 12.36 35.18 -3.43
CA GLN A 160 12.47 36.45 -4.14
C GLN A 160 11.07 36.97 -4.41
#